data_AF-A0A654APD6-F1
#
_entry.id   AF-A0A654APD6-F1
#
_cell.length_a   1.000
_cell.length_b   1.000
_cell.length_c   1.000
_cell.angle_alpha   90.00
_cell.angle_beta   90.00
_cell.angle_gamma   90.00
#
_symmetry.space_group_name_H-M   'P 1'
#
loop_
_entity.id
_entity.type
_entity.pdbx_description
1 polymer ?
#
loop_
_entity_poly.entity_id
_entity_poly.type
_entity_poly.pdbx_seq_one_letter_code
_entity_poly.pdbx_strand_id
1 'polypeptide(L)'
;MNGLPIVVRLAGKPVILVGEGEAADAKRILIERAGGHVVGLDDADARLAIVTADDDTAAESIVADLRTRGVLVNAVDRPGLCDFTLPAIVDRSPLLVAISTGGASAGLAAAVRQRLELLLPASLGPLATALQNARVAMRTRWPDGAARRRALGAALSEGAILDPLRADAVDGVEAWLADRAGEASDMLVTIRLRSDDPDDLTLGEARALAAADTLFHRPDMPPAILARARADAARIACDAPPAALPSGLSIDLERAA
;
A
#
# COMPACT_ATOMS: atom_id res chain seq x y z
N MET A 1 -7.02 -2.56 -17.55
CA MET A 1 -7.40 -2.57 -16.12
C MET A 1 -8.90 -2.37 -16.08
N ASN A 2 -9.66 -3.31 -15.52
CA ASN A 2 -11.13 -3.33 -15.66
C ASN A 2 -11.87 -2.93 -14.37
N GLY A 3 -11.15 -2.43 -13.36
CA GLY A 3 -11.72 -1.96 -12.10
C GLY A 3 -10.68 -1.18 -11.29
N LEU A 4 -11.17 -0.26 -10.47
CA LEU A 4 -10.36 0.54 -9.56
C LEU A 4 -10.44 -0.07 -8.15
N PRO A 5 -9.32 -0.54 -7.56
CA PRO A 5 -9.34 -1.04 -6.19
C PRO A 5 -9.49 0.14 -5.22
N ILE A 6 -10.64 0.20 -4.54
CA ILE A 6 -10.93 1.19 -3.50
C ILE A 6 -11.32 0.50 -2.20
N VAL A 7 -11.00 1.13 -1.08
CA VAL A 7 -11.45 0.70 0.25
C VAL A 7 -12.59 1.62 0.68
N VAL A 8 -13.78 1.05 0.86
CA VAL A 8 -14.95 1.81 1.30
C VAL A 8 -15.02 1.82 2.82
N ARG A 9 -15.10 3.02 3.42
CA ARG A 9 -15.37 3.18 4.85
C ARG A 9 -16.86 3.04 5.09
N LEU A 10 -17.27 1.94 5.72
CA LEU A 10 -18.66 1.59 5.99
C LEU A 10 -19.11 1.89 7.44
N ALA A 11 -18.20 2.28 8.34
CA ALA A 11 -18.55 2.62 9.71
C ALA A 11 -19.78 3.54 9.80
N GLY A 12 -20.87 3.03 10.39
CA GLY A 12 -22.15 3.71 10.58
C GLY A 12 -23.01 3.89 9.32
N LYS A 13 -22.62 3.35 8.16
CA LYS A 13 -23.33 3.57 6.89
C LYS A 13 -24.32 2.46 6.57
N PRO A 14 -25.48 2.79 5.98
CA PRO A 14 -26.44 1.82 5.50
C PRO A 14 -25.94 1.13 4.22
N VAL A 15 -26.13 -0.19 4.14
CA VAL A 15 -25.89 -1.01 2.94
C VAL A 15 -27.13 -1.86 2.68
N ILE A 16 -27.68 -1.75 1.48
CA ILE A 16 -28.82 -2.56 1.07
C ILE A 16 -28.35 -4.01 0.90
N LEU A 17 -29.05 -4.94 1.53
CA LEU A 17 -28.87 -6.38 1.28
C LEU A 17 -30.22 -6.97 0.90
N VAL A 18 -30.31 -7.54 -0.30
CA VAL A 18 -31.53 -8.16 -0.80
C VAL A 18 -31.34 -9.67 -0.92
N GLY A 19 -32.34 -10.42 -0.47
CA GLY A 19 -32.41 -11.88 -0.49
C GLY A 19 -32.03 -12.52 0.84
N GLU A 20 -32.21 -13.84 0.91
CA GLU A 20 -32.10 -14.65 2.12
C GLU A 20 -31.18 -15.86 1.92
N GLY A 21 -30.84 -16.55 3.02
CA GLY A 21 -30.03 -17.76 3.00
C GLY A 21 -28.52 -17.51 3.18
N GLU A 22 -27.74 -18.59 3.03
CA GLU A 22 -26.32 -18.63 3.39
C GLU A 22 -25.48 -17.57 2.66
N ALA A 23 -25.77 -17.34 1.37
CA ALA A 23 -25.08 -16.31 0.59
C ALA A 23 -25.33 -14.92 1.16
N ALA A 24 -26.58 -14.57 1.47
CA ALA A 24 -26.95 -13.28 2.06
C ALA A 24 -26.36 -13.13 3.48
N ASP A 25 -26.40 -14.18 4.29
CA ASP A 25 -25.83 -14.19 5.64
C ASP A 25 -24.32 -13.92 5.64
N ALA A 26 -23.59 -14.52 4.70
CA ALA A 26 -22.17 -14.26 4.53
C ALA A 26 -21.88 -12.78 4.16
N LYS A 27 -22.76 -12.14 3.38
CA LYS A 27 -22.63 -10.71 3.03
C LYS A 27 -22.98 -9.80 4.19
N ARG A 28 -24.00 -10.15 4.99
CA ARG A 28 -24.34 -9.44 6.24
C ARG A 28 -23.15 -9.37 7.18
N ILE A 29 -22.51 -10.52 7.45
CA ILE A 29 -21.32 -10.59 8.31
C ILE A 29 -20.21 -9.66 7.78
N LEU A 30 -19.98 -9.63 6.47
CA LEU A 30 -18.96 -8.76 5.87
C LEU A 30 -19.28 -7.27 6.04
N ILE A 31 -20.54 -6.87 5.84
CA ILE A 31 -21.01 -5.49 6.02
C ILE A 31 -20.82 -5.05 7.47
N GLU A 32 -21.28 -5.87 8.42
CA GLU A 32 -21.22 -5.59 9.86
C GLU A 32 -19.78 -5.54 10.37
N ARG A 33 -18.91 -6.47 9.93
CA ARG A 33 -17.48 -6.43 10.26
C ARG A 33 -16.78 -5.18 9.75
N ALA A 34 -17.24 -4.61 8.64
CA ALA A 34 -16.75 -3.32 8.13
C ALA A 34 -17.36 -2.10 8.86
N GLY A 35 -18.22 -2.33 9.85
CA GLY A 35 -18.92 -1.33 10.65
C GLY A 35 -20.17 -0.74 9.99
N GLY A 36 -20.60 -1.30 8.85
CA GLY A 36 -21.87 -0.93 8.23
C GLY A 36 -23.06 -1.60 8.92
N HIS A 37 -24.27 -1.19 8.55
CA HIS A 37 -25.49 -1.87 8.97
C HIS A 37 -26.34 -2.20 7.76
N VAL A 38 -27.00 -3.36 7.80
CA VAL A 38 -27.87 -3.83 6.73
C VAL A 38 -29.22 -3.13 6.79
N VAL A 39 -29.69 -2.67 5.64
CA VAL A 39 -31.02 -2.06 5.46
C VAL A 39 -31.79 -2.72 4.31
N GLY A 40 -33.10 -2.50 4.29
CA GLY A 40 -33.98 -2.98 3.22
C GLY A 40 -33.87 -2.17 1.93
N LEU A 41 -34.50 -2.67 0.87
CA LEU A 41 -34.43 -2.09 -0.48
C LEU A 41 -34.82 -0.60 -0.54
N ASP A 42 -35.77 -0.17 0.30
CA ASP A 42 -36.36 1.17 0.25
C ASP A 42 -35.53 2.27 0.91
N ASP A 43 -34.36 1.94 1.48
CA ASP A 43 -33.53 2.91 2.20
C ASP A 43 -32.99 4.02 1.29
N ALA A 44 -33.36 5.28 1.57
CA ALA A 44 -33.00 6.43 0.73
C ALA A 44 -31.52 6.85 0.83
N ASP A 45 -30.84 6.46 1.91
CA ASP A 45 -29.48 6.93 2.24
C ASP A 45 -28.39 5.94 1.80
N ALA A 46 -28.74 4.68 1.59
CA ALA A 46 -27.85 3.67 1.06
C ALA A 46 -27.25 4.07 -0.30
N ARG A 47 -25.97 3.78 -0.48
CA ARG A 47 -25.22 4.00 -1.74
C ARG A 47 -24.55 2.74 -2.28
N LEU A 48 -24.65 1.65 -1.53
CA LEU A 48 -24.19 0.33 -1.90
C LEU A 48 -25.31 -0.68 -1.68
N ALA A 49 -25.44 -1.61 -2.61
CA ALA A 49 -26.35 -2.74 -2.51
C ALA A 49 -25.62 -4.04 -2.86
N ILE A 50 -25.95 -5.10 -2.13
CA ILE A 50 -25.62 -6.46 -2.50
C ILE A 50 -26.94 -7.21 -2.73
N VAL A 51 -27.11 -7.77 -3.91
CA VAL A 51 -28.36 -8.39 -4.36
C VAL A 51 -28.14 -9.87 -4.58
N THR A 52 -28.89 -10.68 -3.85
CA THR A 52 -29.12 -12.09 -4.14
C THR A 52 -30.56 -12.25 -4.58
N ALA A 53 -30.80 -13.02 -5.65
CA ALA A 53 -32.12 -13.20 -6.25
C ALA A 53 -32.22 -14.60 -6.89
N ASP A 54 -33.43 -15.15 -6.85
CA ASP A 54 -33.73 -16.51 -7.29
C ASP A 54 -33.58 -16.70 -8.81
N ASP A 55 -33.92 -15.68 -9.58
CA ASP A 55 -33.80 -15.68 -11.05
C ASP A 55 -33.26 -14.36 -11.60
N ASP A 56 -32.88 -14.38 -12.87
CA ASP A 56 -32.26 -13.25 -13.56
C ASP A 56 -33.24 -12.09 -13.77
N THR A 57 -34.54 -12.37 -13.93
CA THR A 57 -35.55 -11.33 -14.17
C THR A 57 -35.75 -10.48 -12.91
N ALA A 58 -35.86 -11.13 -11.75
CA ALA A 58 -35.92 -10.46 -10.46
C ALA A 58 -34.64 -9.67 -10.18
N ALA A 59 -33.48 -10.26 -10.45
CA ALA A 59 -32.19 -9.58 -10.28
C ALA A 59 -32.08 -8.33 -11.15
N GLU A 60 -32.41 -8.43 -12.43
CA GLU A 60 -32.38 -7.31 -13.38
C GLU A 60 -33.30 -6.17 -12.97
N SER A 61 -34.53 -6.49 -12.54
CA SER A 61 -35.49 -5.49 -12.06
C SER A 61 -34.95 -4.73 -10.85
N ILE A 62 -34.49 -5.47 -9.82
CA ILE A 62 -33.97 -4.87 -8.57
C ILE A 62 -32.73 -4.03 -8.87
N VAL A 63 -31.81 -4.53 -9.70
CA VAL A 63 -30.59 -3.81 -10.09
C VAL A 63 -30.91 -2.54 -10.86
N ALA A 64 -31.86 -2.59 -11.80
CA ALA A 64 -32.30 -1.43 -12.56
C ALA A 64 -32.84 -0.33 -11.63
N ASP A 65 -33.73 -0.69 -10.70
CA ASP A 65 -34.32 0.25 -9.74
C ASP A 65 -33.25 0.91 -8.85
N LEU A 66 -32.32 0.11 -8.32
CA LEU A 66 -31.20 0.61 -7.51
C LEU A 66 -30.29 1.56 -8.30
N ARG A 67 -29.99 1.23 -9.56
CA ARG A 67 -29.18 2.09 -10.44
C ARG A 67 -29.86 3.41 -10.76
N THR A 68 -31.18 3.45 -10.91
CA THR A 68 -31.89 4.73 -11.09
C THR A 68 -31.73 5.68 -9.90
N ARG A 69 -31.50 5.12 -8.70
CA ARG A 69 -31.21 5.86 -7.46
C ARG A 69 -29.73 6.21 -7.27
N GLY A 70 -28.86 5.82 -8.21
CA GLY A 70 -27.41 6.01 -8.09
C GLY A 70 -26.75 5.09 -7.06
N VAL A 71 -27.38 3.98 -6.70
CA VAL A 71 -26.80 2.96 -5.81
C VAL A 71 -25.89 2.05 -6.64
N LEU A 72 -24.65 1.84 -6.18
CA LEU A 72 -23.75 0.87 -6.79
C LEU A 72 -24.15 -0.55 -6.33
N VAL A 73 -24.22 -1.49 -7.26
CA VAL A 73 -24.75 -2.83 -7.00
C VAL A 73 -23.68 -3.92 -7.18
N ASN A 74 -23.68 -4.90 -6.28
CA ASN A 74 -23.04 -6.20 -6.49
C ASN A 74 -24.14 -7.27 -6.53
N ALA A 75 -24.43 -7.78 -7.72
CA ALA A 75 -25.38 -8.87 -7.92
C ALA A 75 -24.65 -10.21 -7.85
N VAL A 76 -24.97 -11.01 -6.84
CA VAL A 76 -24.32 -12.31 -6.60
C VAL A 76 -24.59 -13.25 -7.77
N ASP A 77 -23.52 -13.92 -8.21
CA ASP A 77 -23.45 -14.82 -9.37
C ASP A 77 -23.83 -14.20 -10.73
N ARG A 78 -24.01 -12.87 -10.78
CA ARG A 78 -24.41 -12.11 -11.98
C ARG A 78 -23.40 -11.01 -12.28
N PRO A 79 -22.19 -11.33 -12.78
CA PRO A 79 -21.13 -10.36 -13.00
C PRO A 79 -21.51 -9.24 -13.96
N GLY A 80 -22.39 -9.51 -14.95
CA GLY A 80 -22.88 -8.48 -15.89
C GLY A 80 -23.77 -7.41 -15.25
N LEU A 81 -24.31 -7.67 -14.06
CA LEU A 81 -25.15 -6.73 -13.30
C LEU A 81 -24.38 -6.04 -12.17
N CYS A 82 -23.09 -6.34 -11.99
CA CYS A 82 -22.26 -5.75 -10.94
C CYS A 82 -21.61 -4.43 -11.39
N ASP A 83 -21.68 -3.41 -10.54
CA ASP A 83 -20.86 -2.18 -10.63
C ASP A 83 -19.53 -2.32 -9.87
N PHE A 84 -19.49 -3.21 -8.87
CA PHE A 84 -18.29 -3.54 -8.11
C PHE A 84 -18.23 -5.02 -7.76
N THR A 85 -17.03 -5.49 -7.40
CA THR A 85 -16.81 -6.86 -6.93
C THR A 85 -16.30 -6.87 -5.49
N LEU A 86 -16.64 -7.93 -4.76
CA LEU A 86 -16.10 -8.17 -3.43
C LEU A 86 -14.84 -9.05 -3.57
N PRO A 87 -13.65 -8.54 -3.19
CA PRO A 87 -12.40 -9.28 -3.33
C PRO A 87 -12.28 -10.38 -2.26
N ALA A 88 -11.33 -11.29 -2.46
CA ALA A 88 -10.82 -12.10 -1.36
C ALA A 88 -9.96 -11.20 -0.46
N ILE A 89 -10.15 -11.27 0.86
CA ILE A 89 -9.50 -10.34 1.81
C ILE A 89 -8.64 -11.12 2.80
N VAL A 90 -7.40 -10.70 2.99
CA VAL A 90 -6.61 -11.03 4.18
C VAL A 90 -6.79 -9.89 5.17
N ASP A 91 -7.33 -10.22 6.34
CA ASP A 91 -7.61 -9.26 7.41
C ASP A 91 -6.51 -9.32 8.48
N ARG A 92 -5.77 -8.21 8.62
CA ARG A 92 -4.80 -7.94 9.68
C ARG A 92 -5.06 -6.54 10.24
N SER A 93 -6.34 -6.24 10.47
CA SER A 93 -6.83 -4.90 10.79
C SER A 93 -5.92 -4.15 11.79
N PRO A 94 -5.55 -2.88 11.49
CA PRO A 94 -6.08 -2.06 10.40
C PRO A 94 -5.41 -2.28 9.03
N LEU A 95 -4.47 -3.23 8.90
CA LEU A 95 -3.88 -3.59 7.60
C LEU A 95 -4.78 -4.59 6.87
N LEU A 96 -5.14 -4.29 5.62
CA LEU A 96 -5.94 -5.15 4.77
C LEU A 96 -5.22 -5.43 3.46
N VAL A 97 -5.33 -6.65 2.96
CA VAL A 97 -4.91 -7.02 1.59
C VAL A 97 -6.13 -7.51 0.83
N ALA A 98 -6.44 -6.87 -0.29
CA ALA A 98 -7.53 -7.25 -1.17
C ALA A 98 -6.97 -7.90 -2.45
N ILE A 99 -7.47 -9.10 -2.75
CA ILE A 99 -7.09 -9.88 -3.92
C ILE A 99 -8.31 -9.97 -4.85
N SER A 100 -8.18 -9.42 -6.05
CA SER A 100 -9.22 -9.49 -7.09
C SER A 100 -8.62 -10.02 -8.39
N THR A 101 -9.40 -10.86 -9.08
CA THR A 101 -9.10 -11.35 -10.43
C THR A 101 -9.97 -10.66 -11.48
N GLY A 102 -10.70 -9.61 -11.12
CA GLY A 102 -11.64 -8.94 -12.03
C GLY A 102 -12.75 -9.86 -12.54
N GLY A 103 -13.12 -10.87 -11.75
CA GLY A 103 -14.12 -11.89 -12.12
C GLY A 103 -13.55 -13.10 -12.87
N ALA A 104 -12.27 -13.13 -13.23
CA ALA A 104 -11.70 -14.23 -14.02
C ALA A 104 -11.65 -15.57 -13.26
N SER A 105 -11.39 -15.55 -11.96
CA SER A 105 -11.39 -16.77 -11.15
C SER A 105 -11.48 -16.45 -9.65
N ALA A 106 -12.59 -16.83 -9.02
CA ALA A 106 -12.75 -16.76 -7.56
C ALA A 106 -11.84 -17.77 -6.84
N GLY A 107 -11.67 -18.97 -7.42
CA GLY A 107 -10.81 -20.02 -6.87
C GLY A 107 -9.33 -19.60 -6.81
N LEU A 108 -8.82 -18.93 -7.84
CA LEU A 108 -7.46 -18.38 -7.82
C LEU A 108 -7.31 -17.30 -6.73
N ALA A 109 -8.27 -16.38 -6.62
CA ALA A 109 -8.25 -15.35 -5.57
C ALA A 109 -8.23 -15.97 -4.17
N ALA A 110 -9.04 -17.02 -3.94
CA ALA A 110 -9.08 -17.75 -2.69
C ALA A 110 -7.75 -18.47 -2.37
N ALA A 111 -7.14 -19.14 -3.35
CA ALA A 111 -5.86 -19.82 -3.17
C ALA A 111 -4.71 -18.84 -2.85
N VAL A 112 -4.69 -17.67 -3.51
CA VAL A 112 -3.71 -16.62 -3.20
C VAL A 112 -3.94 -16.05 -1.80
N ARG A 113 -5.20 -15.76 -1.41
CA ARG A 113 -5.56 -15.33 -0.06
C ARG A 113 -5.03 -16.30 1.00
N GLN A 114 -5.28 -17.61 0.85
CA GLN A 114 -4.83 -18.63 1.81
C GLN A 114 -3.31 -18.65 1.97
N ARG A 115 -2.55 -18.51 0.87
CA ARG A 115 -1.08 -18.43 0.94
C ARG A 115 -0.61 -17.17 1.66
N LEU A 116 -1.23 -16.03 1.35
CA LEU A 116 -0.91 -14.76 2.02
C LEU A 116 -1.27 -14.78 3.52
N GLU A 117 -2.33 -15.48 3.91
CA GLU A 117 -2.67 -15.66 5.33
C GLU A 117 -1.57 -16.38 6.12
N LEU A 118 -0.86 -17.32 5.50
CA LEU A 118 0.26 -18.03 6.12
C LEU A 118 1.52 -17.16 6.20
N LEU A 119 1.74 -16.29 5.22
CA LEU A 119 2.93 -15.43 5.13
C LEU A 119 2.82 -14.17 5.99
N LEU A 120 1.61 -13.60 6.12
CA LEU A 120 1.39 -12.33 6.80
C LEU A 120 1.06 -12.56 8.28
N PRO A 121 1.95 -12.20 9.22
CA PRO A 121 1.73 -12.47 10.63
C PRO A 121 0.61 -11.62 11.21
N ALA A 122 -0.02 -12.12 12.29
CA ALA A 122 -1.07 -11.39 13.01
C ALA A 122 -0.55 -10.09 13.66
N SER A 123 0.76 -10.01 13.93
CA SER A 123 1.44 -8.83 14.52
C SER A 123 1.35 -7.57 13.65
N LEU A 124 1.05 -7.68 12.36
CA LEU A 124 0.89 -6.54 11.45
C LEU A 124 -0.18 -5.54 11.91
N GLY A 125 -1.29 -6.03 12.47
CA GLY A 125 -2.37 -5.17 12.98
C GLY A 125 -1.93 -4.33 14.18
N PRO A 126 -1.41 -4.97 15.25
CA PRO A 126 -0.79 -4.26 16.36
C PRO A 126 0.34 -3.31 15.95
N LEU A 127 1.23 -3.70 15.01
CA LEU A 127 2.32 -2.84 14.52
C LEU A 127 1.76 -1.59 13.84
N ALA A 128 0.78 -1.73 12.95
CA ALA A 128 0.13 -0.61 12.29
C ALA A 128 -0.55 0.34 13.30
N THR A 129 -1.17 -0.21 14.35
CA THR A 129 -1.77 0.56 15.44
C THR A 129 -0.71 1.30 16.26
N ALA A 130 0.39 0.64 16.60
CA ALA A 130 1.51 1.26 17.32
C ALA A 130 2.11 2.42 16.52
N LEU A 131 2.36 2.22 15.22
CA LEU A 131 2.83 3.28 14.32
C LEU A 131 1.84 4.43 14.17
N GLN A 132 0.52 4.14 14.15
CA GLN A 132 -0.52 5.16 14.15
C GLN A 132 -0.47 6.01 15.42
N ASN A 133 -0.34 5.38 16.60
CA ASN A 133 -0.26 6.07 17.89
C ASN A 133 1.05 6.89 18.00
N ALA A 134 2.14 6.38 17.43
CA ALA A 134 3.43 7.05 17.35
C ALA A 134 3.46 8.28 16.42
N ARG A 135 2.41 8.57 15.64
CA ARG A 135 2.41 9.66 14.63
C ARG A 135 2.80 11.02 15.20
N VAL A 136 2.35 11.35 16.41
CA VAL A 136 2.71 12.63 17.05
C VAL A 136 4.20 12.64 17.37
N ALA A 137 4.71 11.60 18.03
CA ALA A 137 6.13 11.47 18.37
C ALA A 137 7.03 11.49 17.12
N MET A 138 6.66 10.76 16.06
CA MET A 138 7.39 10.77 14.79
C MET A 138 7.44 12.16 14.15
N ARG A 139 6.35 12.94 14.20
CA ARG A 139 6.34 14.32 13.67
C ARG A 139 7.15 15.28 14.51
N THR A 140 7.15 15.12 15.82
CA THR A 140 7.99 15.92 16.72
C THR A 140 9.47 15.62 16.47
N ARG A 141 9.81 14.33 16.32
CA ARG A 141 11.19 13.88 16.11
C ARG A 141 11.71 14.22 14.72
N TRP A 142 10.91 13.98 13.68
CA TRP A 142 11.22 14.34 12.31
C TRP A 142 10.13 15.26 11.77
N PRO A 143 10.27 16.60 11.93
CA PRO A 143 9.31 17.56 11.39
C PRO A 143 9.22 17.49 9.87
N ASP A 144 10.38 17.38 9.21
CA ASP A 144 10.46 17.20 7.77
C ASP A 144 9.83 15.87 7.31
N GLY A 145 9.01 15.96 6.27
CA GLY A 145 8.27 14.81 5.74
C GLY A 145 9.15 13.78 5.04
N ALA A 146 10.21 14.23 4.35
CA ALA A 146 11.11 13.35 3.63
C ALA A 146 12.00 12.57 4.62
N ALA A 147 12.60 13.24 5.60
CA ALA A 147 13.37 12.62 6.66
C ALA A 147 12.56 11.58 7.44
N ARG A 148 11.31 11.92 7.81
CA ARG A 148 10.40 10.99 8.50
C ARG A 148 10.10 9.75 7.66
N ARG A 149 9.87 9.91 6.35
CA ARG A 149 9.63 8.78 5.43
C ARG A 149 10.85 7.87 5.33
N ARG A 150 12.06 8.44 5.25
CA ARG A 150 13.30 7.68 5.22
C ARG A 150 13.53 6.89 6.51
N ALA A 151 13.40 7.56 7.66
CA ALA A 151 13.57 6.92 8.96
C ALA A 151 12.59 5.75 9.15
N LEU A 152 11.30 5.95 8.81
CA LEU A 152 10.30 4.89 8.86
C LEU A 152 10.61 3.78 7.85
N GLY A 153 11.00 4.13 6.63
CA GLY A 153 11.35 3.13 5.60
C GLY A 153 12.54 2.25 5.99
N ALA A 154 13.57 2.83 6.59
CA ALA A 154 14.72 2.10 7.11
C ALA A 154 14.33 1.19 8.29
N ALA A 155 13.45 1.66 9.18
CA ALA A 155 13.00 0.86 10.31
C ALA A 155 12.15 -0.35 9.90
N LEU A 156 11.40 -0.22 8.81
CA LEU A 156 10.53 -1.25 8.24
C LEU A 156 11.24 -2.18 7.24
N SER A 157 12.55 -2.00 7.00
CA SER A 157 13.28 -2.86 6.06
C SER A 157 13.43 -4.28 6.61
N GLU A 158 13.68 -5.23 5.72
CA GLU A 158 13.95 -6.62 6.11
C GLU A 158 15.08 -6.70 7.14
N GLY A 159 14.83 -7.42 8.24
CA GLY A 159 15.76 -7.58 9.36
C GLY A 159 15.91 -6.39 10.30
N ALA A 160 15.28 -5.25 10.01
CA ALA A 160 15.33 -4.07 10.88
C ALA A 160 14.40 -4.20 12.10
N ILE A 161 14.52 -3.24 13.02
CA ILE A 161 13.83 -3.26 14.32
C ILE A 161 12.30 -3.29 14.19
N LEU A 162 11.73 -2.72 13.12
CA LEU A 162 10.29 -2.73 12.84
C LEU A 162 9.93 -3.58 11.61
N ASP A 163 10.77 -4.54 11.21
CA ASP A 163 10.46 -5.42 10.07
C ASP A 163 9.05 -6.04 10.25
N PRO A 164 8.10 -5.76 9.35
CA PRO A 164 6.70 -6.18 9.49
C PRO A 164 6.48 -7.69 9.59
N LEU A 165 7.44 -8.50 9.14
CA LEU A 165 7.34 -9.97 9.17
C LEU A 165 7.89 -10.58 10.46
N ARG A 166 8.50 -9.78 11.33
CA ARG A 166 8.92 -10.21 12.66
C ARG A 166 7.76 -10.17 13.65
N ALA A 167 7.70 -11.15 14.54
CA ALA A 167 6.66 -11.22 15.57
C ALA A 167 6.79 -10.10 16.63
N ASP A 168 8.02 -9.67 16.91
CA ASP A 168 8.38 -8.71 17.97
C ASP A 168 8.52 -7.25 17.48
N ALA A 169 8.27 -6.98 16.20
CA ALA A 169 8.41 -5.64 15.62
C ALA A 169 7.59 -4.56 16.34
N VAL A 170 6.46 -4.94 16.92
CA VAL A 170 5.57 -4.04 17.67
C VAL A 170 6.30 -3.46 18.88
N ASP A 171 7.08 -4.28 19.58
CA ASP A 171 7.79 -3.91 20.80
C ASP A 171 8.96 -2.95 20.50
N GLY A 172 9.45 -2.96 19.25
CA GLY A 172 10.53 -2.11 18.77
C GLY A 172 10.14 -0.64 18.56
N VAL A 173 8.85 -0.29 18.51
CA VAL A 173 8.40 1.06 18.13
C VAL A 173 8.89 2.13 19.09
N GLU A 174 8.77 1.90 20.40
CA GLU A 174 9.24 2.86 21.41
C GLU A 174 10.76 3.00 21.41
N ALA A 175 11.47 1.87 21.32
CA ALA A 175 12.92 1.84 21.25
C ALA A 175 13.43 2.58 20.00
N TRP A 176 12.83 2.35 18.84
CA TRP A 176 13.14 3.06 17.60
C TRP A 176 12.90 4.56 17.70
N LEU A 177 11.82 4.98 18.35
CA LEU A 177 11.53 6.41 18.57
C LEU A 177 12.47 7.06 19.59
N ALA A 178 13.02 6.30 20.54
CA ALA A 178 13.97 6.78 21.53
C ALA A 178 15.41 6.75 21.00
N ASP A 179 15.73 5.86 20.07
CA ASP A 179 17.07 5.64 19.56
C ASP A 179 17.54 6.85 18.75
N ARG A 180 18.35 7.73 19.36
CA ARG A 180 18.94 8.90 18.69
C ARG A 180 20.17 8.55 17.85
N ALA A 181 20.67 7.32 17.92
CA ALA A 181 21.87 6.91 17.20
C ALA A 181 21.63 6.80 15.68
N GLY A 182 20.36 6.75 15.24
CA GLY A 182 19.93 6.79 13.84
C GLY A 182 19.48 8.17 13.34
N GLU A 183 20.00 9.29 13.88
CA GLU A 183 20.07 10.51 13.06
C GLU A 183 20.79 10.11 11.76
N ALA A 184 20.17 10.35 10.60
CA ALA A 184 20.64 9.87 9.31
C ALA A 184 22.15 10.03 9.25
N SER A 185 22.89 8.94 9.42
CA SER A 185 24.31 8.95 9.09
C SER A 185 24.33 9.39 7.65
N ASP A 186 24.98 10.52 7.37
CA ASP A 186 25.09 11.00 6.02
C ASP A 186 25.84 9.93 5.23
N MET A 187 25.07 9.10 4.54
CA MET A 187 25.60 7.88 3.96
C MET A 187 25.96 8.23 2.54
N LEU A 188 27.26 8.30 2.28
CA LEU A 188 27.78 8.39 0.95
C LEU A 188 28.02 6.98 0.40
N VAL A 189 27.31 6.64 -0.67
CA VAL A 189 27.60 5.45 -1.46
C VAL A 189 28.24 5.89 -2.77
N THR A 190 29.47 5.45 -3.01
CA THR A 190 30.16 5.71 -4.28
C THR A 190 29.81 4.63 -5.28
N ILE A 191 29.32 5.04 -6.45
CA ILE A 191 29.08 4.15 -7.58
C ILE A 191 30.08 4.52 -8.67
N ARG A 192 30.92 3.56 -9.04
CA ARG A 192 31.88 3.72 -10.13
C ARG A 192 31.31 3.11 -11.40
N LEU A 193 31.04 3.95 -12.39
CA LEU A 193 30.49 3.54 -13.67
C LEU A 193 31.47 2.66 -14.44
N ARG A 194 30.92 1.59 -15.02
CA ARG A 194 31.63 0.66 -15.90
C ARG A 194 31.50 1.07 -17.38
N SER A 195 30.41 1.73 -17.73
CA SER A 195 30.11 2.23 -19.07
C SER A 195 29.14 3.42 -18.99
N ASP A 196 28.82 4.01 -20.14
CA ASP A 196 27.79 5.05 -20.26
C ASP A 196 26.37 4.47 -20.41
N ASP A 197 26.24 3.14 -20.53
CA ASP A 197 24.95 2.45 -20.66
C ASP A 197 24.32 2.26 -19.27
N PRO A 198 23.13 2.82 -19.01
CA PRO A 198 22.47 2.63 -17.72
C PRO A 198 22.02 1.20 -17.44
N ASP A 199 21.92 0.33 -18.44
CA ASP A 199 21.59 -1.08 -18.23
C ASP A 199 22.78 -1.89 -17.72
N ASP A 200 24.01 -1.35 -17.78
CA ASP A 200 25.19 -1.96 -17.16
C ASP A 200 25.27 -1.72 -15.65
N LEU A 201 24.36 -0.92 -15.07
CA LEU A 201 24.21 -0.78 -13.62
C LEU A 201 23.78 -2.12 -13.00
N THR A 202 24.42 -2.51 -11.90
CA THR A 202 23.93 -3.65 -11.12
C THR A 202 22.56 -3.31 -10.54
N LEU A 203 21.79 -4.34 -10.24
CA LEU A 203 20.49 -4.17 -9.57
C LEU A 203 20.60 -3.39 -8.25
N GLY A 204 21.72 -3.55 -7.52
CA GLY A 204 22.00 -2.81 -6.29
C GLY A 204 22.23 -1.32 -6.54
N GLU A 205 23.07 -0.97 -7.51
CA GLU A 205 23.37 0.42 -7.87
C GLU A 205 22.15 1.15 -8.44
N ALA A 206 21.36 0.50 -9.29
CA ALA A 206 20.13 1.07 -9.83
C ALA A 206 19.11 1.35 -8.71
N ARG A 207 18.99 0.45 -7.72
CA ARG A 207 18.15 0.65 -6.52
C ARG A 207 18.67 1.79 -5.65
N ALA A 208 20.00 1.88 -5.46
CA ALA A 208 20.61 2.96 -4.69
C ALA A 208 20.39 4.33 -5.34
N LEU A 209 20.58 4.43 -6.66
CA LEU A 209 20.28 5.65 -7.43
C LEU A 209 18.80 6.04 -7.33
N ALA A 210 17.89 5.07 -7.47
CA ALA A 210 16.46 5.30 -7.34
C ALA A 210 16.02 5.67 -5.91
N ALA A 211 16.86 5.45 -4.89
CA ALA A 211 16.60 5.83 -3.50
C ALA A 211 17.30 7.14 -3.08
N ALA A 212 18.23 7.65 -3.89
CA ALA A 212 19.10 8.78 -3.54
C ALA A 212 18.30 10.06 -3.24
N ASP A 213 18.70 10.79 -2.19
CA ASP A 213 18.24 12.15 -1.89
C ASP A 213 19.10 13.19 -2.60
N THR A 214 20.42 12.97 -2.60
CA THR A 214 21.39 13.81 -3.29
C THR A 214 22.27 12.98 -4.20
N LEU A 215 22.49 13.46 -5.42
CA LEU A 215 23.38 12.89 -6.40
C LEU A 215 24.53 13.87 -6.68
N PHE A 216 25.72 13.54 -6.19
CA PHE A 216 26.97 14.15 -6.58
C PHE A 216 27.47 13.47 -7.84
N HIS A 217 27.84 14.24 -8.86
CA HIS A 217 28.32 13.69 -10.12
C HIS A 217 29.36 14.56 -10.78
N ARG A 218 30.22 13.94 -11.61
CA ARG A 218 31.15 14.68 -12.46
C ARG A 218 30.38 15.43 -13.57
N PRO A 219 30.87 16.58 -14.08
CA PRO A 219 30.16 17.37 -15.09
C PRO A 219 29.89 16.63 -16.41
N ASP A 220 30.71 15.62 -16.73
CA ASP A 220 30.63 14.80 -17.94
C ASP A 220 29.75 13.54 -17.78
N MET A 221 29.02 13.43 -16.66
CA MET A 221 28.22 12.25 -16.35
C MET A 221 27.09 12.02 -17.38
N PRO A 222 26.88 10.80 -17.90
CA PRO A 222 25.86 10.53 -18.90
C PRO A 222 24.45 10.89 -18.40
N PRO A 223 23.66 11.68 -19.15
CA PRO A 223 22.31 12.08 -18.75
C PRO A 223 21.38 10.88 -18.50
N ALA A 224 21.57 9.78 -19.23
CA ALA A 224 20.79 8.55 -19.07
C ALA A 224 21.02 7.86 -17.72
N ILE A 225 22.23 7.96 -17.16
CA ILE A 225 22.55 7.48 -15.81
C ILE A 225 21.91 8.40 -14.76
N LEU A 226 22.06 9.72 -14.92
CA LEU A 226 21.44 10.70 -14.02
C LEU A 226 19.91 10.56 -13.98
N ALA A 227 19.29 10.18 -15.10
CA ALA A 227 17.85 9.95 -15.20
C ALA A 227 17.35 8.74 -14.37
N ARG A 228 18.24 7.85 -13.90
CA ARG A 228 17.87 6.72 -13.03
C ARG A 228 17.62 7.13 -11.58
N ALA A 229 18.11 8.30 -11.16
CA ALA A 229 17.74 8.86 -9.87
C ALA A 229 16.29 9.36 -9.86
N ARG A 230 15.72 9.51 -8.66
CA ARG A 230 14.36 10.08 -8.51
C ARG A 230 14.29 11.45 -9.17
N ALA A 231 13.11 11.78 -9.69
CA ALA A 231 12.86 13.08 -10.34
C ALA A 231 13.06 14.27 -9.39
N ASP A 232 12.87 14.06 -8.08
CA ASP A 232 12.99 15.06 -7.02
C ASP A 232 14.33 15.03 -6.27
N ALA A 233 15.29 14.16 -6.66
CA ALA A 233 16.61 14.11 -6.05
C ALA A 233 17.44 15.37 -6.41
N ALA A 234 18.13 15.95 -5.44
CA ALA A 234 19.04 17.07 -5.67
C ALA A 234 20.26 16.60 -6.49
N ARG A 235 20.61 17.32 -7.55
CA ARG A 235 21.74 16.97 -8.43
C ARG A 235 22.79 18.06 -8.38
N ILE A 236 23.99 17.70 -7.97
CA ILE A 236 25.09 18.64 -7.72
C ILE A 236 26.30 18.16 -8.52
N ALA A 237 26.68 18.95 -9.53
CA ALA A 237 27.90 18.70 -10.28
C ALA A 237 29.12 19.12 -9.45
N CYS A 238 30.06 18.20 -9.20
CA CYS A 238 31.27 18.45 -8.43
C CYS A 238 32.39 17.44 -8.73
N ASP A 239 33.65 17.87 -8.54
CA ASP A 239 34.83 17.00 -8.70
C ASP A 239 34.98 15.98 -7.57
N ALA A 240 34.42 16.28 -6.39
CA ALA A 240 34.31 15.39 -5.25
C ALA A 240 33.14 15.83 -4.36
N PRO A 241 32.47 14.90 -3.67
CA PRO A 241 31.42 15.23 -2.71
C PRO A 241 31.98 16.05 -1.53
N PRO A 242 31.19 16.96 -0.93
CA PRO A 242 31.62 17.77 0.20
C PRO A 242 31.86 16.91 1.45
N ALA A 243 32.77 17.35 2.32
CA ALA A 243 33.09 16.66 3.57
C ALA A 243 31.90 16.63 4.56
N ALA A 244 31.04 17.66 4.51
CA ALA A 244 29.76 17.69 5.20
C ALA A 244 28.67 17.33 4.18
N LEU A 245 28.05 16.19 4.37
CA LEU A 245 27.08 15.65 3.43
C LEU A 245 25.65 16.13 3.80
N PRO A 246 24.75 16.25 2.81
CA PRO A 246 23.34 16.51 3.08
C PRO A 246 22.70 15.31 3.78
N SER A 247 21.73 15.59 4.65
CA SER A 247 21.00 14.54 5.37
C SER A 247 20.34 13.55 4.41
N GLY A 248 20.56 12.25 4.63
CA GLY A 248 19.95 11.18 3.84
C GLY A 248 20.97 10.40 3.00
N LEU A 249 20.48 9.75 1.95
CA LEU A 249 21.32 8.97 1.05
C LEU A 249 21.94 9.87 -0.01
N SER A 250 23.26 10.04 0.06
CA SER A 250 24.05 10.69 -0.97
C SER A 250 24.72 9.64 -1.85
N ILE A 251 24.62 9.80 -3.16
CA ILE A 251 25.35 8.98 -4.13
C ILE A 251 26.44 9.85 -4.77
N ASP A 252 27.69 9.39 -4.80
CA ASP A 252 28.74 9.98 -5.64
C ASP A 252 28.97 9.09 -6.86
N LEU A 253 28.73 9.64 -8.04
CA LEU A 253 28.97 8.99 -9.32
C LEU A 253 30.38 9.31 -9.82
N GLU A 254 31.21 8.27 -9.90
CA GLU A 254 32.56 8.33 -10.45
C GLU A 254 32.65 7.58 -11.78
N ARG A 255 33.56 7.99 -12.65
CA ARG A 255 33.99 7.16 -13.79
C ARG A 255 35.14 6.27 -13.35
N ALA A 256 35.19 5.05 -13.87
CA ALA A 256 36.43 4.29 -13.84
C ALA A 256 37.50 5.04 -14.65
N ALA A 257 38.71 5.13 -14.09
CA ALA A 257 39.88 5.69 -14.76
C ALA A 257 40.32 4.78 -15.93
#